data_AF-A4X8V6-F1
#
_entry.id   AF-A4X8V6-F1
#
_cell.length_a   1.000
_cell.length_b   1.000
_cell.length_c   1.000
_cell.angle_alpha   90.00
_cell.angle_beta   90.00
_cell.angle_gamma   90.00
#
_symmetry.space_group_name_H-M   'P 1'
#
loop_
_entity.id
_entity.type
_entity.pdbx_description
1 polymer ?
#
loop_
_entity_poly.entity_id
_entity_poly.type
_entity_poly.pdbx_seq_one_letter_code
_entity_poly.pdbx_strand_id
1 'polypeptide(L)'
;MGARGHHRIRSHRAVNPQPTPADRRRVPRRMWTAAAPIGSRHPEAHRYPAGMRIEERLWRTRGWLWVVVVGLFLSGVTAFPLEIEVRWLLRAVDPIADQVPALVTWIEQVHVGLVETGDRYPFMRYGTDWLAFAHLVLAVAFWGPLRDPVRNVWVVQLGMIACVGIVPLALICGPLRQIPWFWTMVDLSFAVGAFPPLWFAYRHIRAIEAQQARLAGPTHSLTSETSGSARP
;
A
#
# COMPACT_ATOMS: atom_id res chain seq x y z
N MET A 1 -8.95 34.66 49.31
CA MET A 1 -10.20 35.20 48.75
C MET A 1 -10.54 36.46 49.54
N GLY A 2 -10.48 37.64 48.90
CA GLY A 2 -10.82 38.95 49.48
C GLY A 2 -9.63 39.91 49.67
N ALA A 3 -9.45 40.86 48.74
CA ALA A 3 -9.31 42.30 49.00
C ALA A 3 -8.70 43.06 47.80
N ARG A 4 -9.48 44.04 47.31
CA ARG A 4 -9.12 45.45 46.97
C ARG A 4 -8.02 45.74 45.94
N GLY A 5 -8.34 46.64 45.02
CA GLY A 5 -7.33 47.44 44.32
C GLY A 5 -7.84 48.20 43.10
N HIS A 6 -8.40 49.38 43.32
CA HIS A 6 -8.66 50.39 42.28
C HIS A 6 -7.35 50.80 41.58
N HIS A 7 -7.37 51.00 40.26
CA HIS A 7 -6.66 52.12 39.63
C HIS A 7 -7.29 52.51 38.28
N ARG A 8 -7.68 53.77 38.22
CA ARG A 8 -8.21 54.50 37.07
C ARG A 8 -7.05 55.23 36.41
N ILE A 9 -6.77 55.01 35.12
CA ILE A 9 -6.05 55.99 34.28
C ILE A 9 -6.67 56.02 32.88
N ARG A 10 -7.00 57.24 32.46
CA ARG A 10 -7.57 57.65 31.17
C ARG A 10 -6.41 58.28 30.39
N SER A 11 -6.12 57.83 29.17
CA SER A 11 -5.27 58.60 28.25
C SER A 11 -5.57 58.32 26.77
N HIS A 12 -6.01 59.39 26.10
CA HIS A 12 -5.67 59.83 24.75
C HIS A 12 -5.76 58.87 23.55
N ARG A 13 -6.94 58.94 22.91
CA ARG A 13 -7.20 59.15 21.47
C ARG A 13 -5.96 59.38 20.57
N ALA A 14 -5.79 58.51 19.57
CA ALA A 14 -5.24 58.86 18.26
C ALA A 14 -6.13 58.22 17.18
N VAL A 15 -7.01 59.04 16.61
CA VAL A 15 -7.86 58.70 15.45
C VAL A 15 -6.96 58.78 14.22
N ASN A 16 -6.83 57.67 13.50
CA ASN A 16 -6.08 57.61 12.25
C ASN A 16 -6.96 58.17 11.11
N PRO A 17 -6.58 59.25 10.41
CA PRO A 17 -7.43 59.83 9.37
C PRO A 17 -7.45 58.96 8.10
N GLN A 18 -8.66 58.68 7.60
CA GLN A 18 -8.93 58.10 6.29
C GLN A 18 -8.54 59.11 5.18
N PRO A 19 -7.81 58.70 4.13
CA PRO A 19 -7.48 59.59 3.02
C PRO A 19 -8.68 59.79 2.07
N THR A 20 -9.01 61.05 1.79
CA THR A 20 -10.08 61.47 0.88
C THR A 20 -9.68 61.35 -0.60
N PRO A 21 -10.64 61.14 -1.52
CA PRO A 21 -10.37 60.83 -2.92
C PRO A 21 -10.29 62.10 -3.78
N ALA A 22 -9.14 62.78 -3.78
CA ALA A 22 -8.92 63.90 -4.69
C ALA A 22 -7.43 64.18 -4.93
N ASP A 23 -6.73 63.32 -5.68
CA ASP A 23 -5.66 63.80 -6.58
C ASP A 23 -5.24 62.73 -7.61
N ARG A 24 -6.13 62.44 -8.57
CA ARG A 24 -5.70 61.80 -9.82
C ARG A 24 -5.35 62.90 -10.80
N ARG A 25 -4.07 63.27 -10.91
CA ARG A 25 -3.48 63.77 -12.16
C ARG A 25 -1.96 63.93 -12.06
N ARG A 26 -1.27 63.26 -13.00
CA ARG A 26 0.12 63.44 -13.51
C ARG A 26 1.04 62.27 -13.21
N VAL A 27 1.03 61.32 -14.15
CA VAL A 27 2.10 60.33 -14.33
C VAL A 27 3.13 60.93 -15.31
N PRO A 28 4.40 61.16 -14.92
CA PRO A 28 5.45 61.44 -15.88
C PRO A 28 5.98 60.11 -16.42
N ARG A 29 5.92 59.98 -17.74
CA ARG A 29 6.51 58.92 -18.54
C ARG A 29 8.04 59.00 -18.39
N ARG A 30 8.64 58.17 -17.53
CA ARG A 30 10.10 57.99 -17.45
C ARG A 30 10.47 56.57 -17.86
N MET A 31 11.08 56.54 -19.03
CA MET A 31 12.02 55.57 -19.58
C MET A 31 12.76 54.76 -18.49
N TRP A 32 12.44 53.47 -18.40
CA TRP A 32 13.25 52.47 -17.71
C TRP A 32 13.83 51.53 -18.77
N THR A 33 15.03 51.88 -19.25
CA THR A 33 16.00 50.88 -19.69
C THR A 33 16.61 50.28 -18.44
N ALA A 34 16.10 49.13 -17.99
CA ALA A 34 16.76 48.27 -17.04
C ALA A 34 16.73 46.85 -17.61
N ALA A 35 17.89 46.41 -18.10
CA ALA A 35 18.12 45.03 -18.45
C ALA A 35 17.81 44.14 -17.24
N ALA A 36 16.84 43.24 -17.39
CA ALA A 36 16.61 42.21 -16.41
C ALA A 36 17.87 41.33 -16.31
N PRO A 37 18.39 41.05 -15.11
CA PRO A 37 19.50 40.12 -14.98
C PRO A 37 19.02 38.73 -15.41
N ILE A 38 19.62 38.20 -16.47
CA ILE A 38 19.51 36.81 -16.90
C ILE A 38 20.12 35.98 -15.75
N GLY A 39 19.27 35.50 -14.85
CA GLY A 39 19.76 34.93 -13.60
C GLY A 39 18.72 34.34 -12.67
N SER A 40 17.54 33.93 -13.14
CA SER A 40 16.71 32.98 -12.39
C SER A 40 16.89 31.59 -13.01
N ARG A 41 17.91 30.85 -12.56
CA ARG A 41 17.89 29.39 -12.73
C ARG A 41 16.67 28.88 -11.98
N HIS A 42 15.58 28.58 -12.70
CA HIS A 42 14.46 27.82 -12.16
C HIS A 42 14.99 26.45 -11.71
N PRO A 43 15.05 26.15 -10.40
CA PRO A 43 15.46 24.82 -9.93
C PRO A 43 14.34 23.77 -10.14
N GLU A 44 13.14 24.21 -10.54
CA GLU A 44 11.93 23.41 -10.47
C GLU A 44 11.74 22.47 -11.67
N ALA A 45 12.26 22.81 -12.85
CA ALA A 45 12.01 22.03 -14.07
C ALA A 45 12.56 20.58 -13.99
N HIS A 46 13.57 20.33 -13.17
CA HIS A 46 14.16 18.99 -12.97
C HIS A 46 13.40 18.14 -11.93
N ARG A 47 12.60 18.77 -11.06
CA ARG A 47 11.89 18.12 -9.96
C ARG A 47 10.57 17.48 -10.41
N TYR A 48 9.88 18.13 -11.36
CA TYR A 48 8.65 17.61 -11.98
C TYR A 48 8.79 16.24 -12.66
N PRO A 49 9.79 15.96 -13.52
CA PRO A 49 9.93 14.64 -14.14
C PRO A 49 10.29 13.55 -13.12
N ALA A 50 10.92 13.92 -12.00
CA ALA A 50 11.21 12.97 -10.92
C ALA A 50 9.95 12.61 -10.11
N GLY A 51 9.11 13.59 -9.75
CA GLY A 51 7.86 13.36 -9.03
C GLY A 51 6.87 12.49 -9.81
N MET A 52 6.69 12.78 -11.10
CA MET A 52 5.79 12.02 -11.98
C MET A 52 6.19 10.53 -12.09
N ARG A 53 7.51 10.24 -12.13
CA ARG A 53 8.05 8.86 -12.12
C ARG A 53 7.84 8.13 -10.79
N ILE A 54 7.78 8.84 -9.66
CA ILE A 54 7.50 8.24 -8.34
C ILE A 54 6.02 7.90 -8.24
N GLU A 55 5.14 8.82 -8.63
CA GLU A 55 3.68 8.63 -8.62
C GLU A 55 3.26 7.45 -9.50
N GLU A 56 3.80 7.35 -10.72
CA GLU A 56 3.53 6.21 -11.62
C GLU A 56 3.94 4.88 -10.99
N ARG A 57 5.13 4.83 -10.36
CA ARG A 57 5.61 3.63 -9.66
C ARG A 57 4.72 3.28 -8.48
N LEU A 58 4.28 4.26 -7.70
CA LEU A 58 3.37 4.04 -6.57
C LEU A 58 2.02 3.48 -7.04
N TRP A 59 1.47 3.99 -8.14
CA TRP A 59 0.20 3.50 -8.68
C TRP A 59 0.33 2.06 -9.18
N ARG A 60 1.40 1.73 -9.89
CA ARG A 60 1.73 0.35 -10.30
C ARG A 60 1.91 -0.57 -9.09
N THR A 61 2.65 -0.14 -8.07
CA THR A 61 2.82 -0.89 -6.81
C THR A 61 1.47 -1.18 -6.17
N ARG A 62 0.61 -0.18 -6.02
CA ARG A 62 -0.73 -0.34 -5.44
C ARG A 62 -1.59 -1.31 -6.25
N GLY A 63 -1.54 -1.25 -7.58
CA GLY A 63 -2.24 -2.19 -8.45
C GLY A 63 -1.83 -3.65 -8.19
N TRP A 64 -0.52 -3.92 -8.12
CA TRP A 64 -0.02 -5.27 -7.80
C TRP A 64 -0.40 -5.73 -6.39
N LEU A 65 -0.34 -4.84 -5.41
CA LEU A 65 -0.75 -5.16 -4.04
C LEU A 65 -2.26 -5.44 -3.94
N TRP A 66 -3.08 -4.74 -4.72
CA TRP A 66 -4.52 -4.99 -4.77
C TRP A 66 -4.86 -6.38 -5.30
N VAL A 67 -4.13 -6.90 -6.28
CA VAL A 67 -4.31 -8.28 -6.76
C VAL A 67 -4.13 -9.27 -5.60
N VAL A 68 -3.10 -9.07 -4.77
CA VAL A 68 -2.83 -9.92 -3.61
C VAL A 68 -3.91 -9.77 -2.54
N VAL A 69 -4.32 -8.53 -2.24
CA VAL A 69 -5.38 -8.24 -1.25
C VAL A 69 -6.71 -8.88 -1.65
N VAL A 70 -7.11 -8.74 -2.91
CA VAL A 70 -8.34 -9.36 -3.43
C VAL A 70 -8.23 -10.88 -3.38
N GLY A 71 -7.09 -11.45 -3.79
CA GLY A 71 -6.87 -12.90 -3.69
C GLY A 71 -6.96 -13.42 -2.26
N LEU A 72 -6.33 -12.75 -1.30
CA LEU A 72 -6.41 -13.10 0.13
C LEU A 72 -7.85 -12.98 0.65
N PHE A 73 -8.54 -11.90 0.30
CA PHE A 73 -9.92 -11.67 0.72
C PHE A 73 -10.85 -12.76 0.18
N LEU A 74 -10.80 -13.03 -1.13
CA LEU A 74 -11.63 -14.05 -1.76
C LEU A 74 -11.34 -15.44 -1.17
N SER A 75 -10.06 -15.81 -1.05
CA SER A 75 -9.64 -17.07 -0.42
C SER A 75 -10.21 -17.20 1.01
N GLY A 76 -10.07 -16.14 1.82
CA GLY A 76 -10.62 -16.12 3.18
C GLY A 76 -12.14 -16.26 3.22
N VAL A 77 -12.86 -15.50 2.39
CA VAL A 77 -14.33 -15.53 2.35
C VAL A 77 -14.86 -16.89 1.92
N THR A 78 -14.22 -17.55 0.95
CA THR A 78 -14.64 -18.87 0.46
C THR A 78 -14.54 -19.98 1.51
N ALA A 79 -13.74 -19.79 2.56
CA ALA A 79 -13.60 -20.77 3.64
C ALA A 79 -14.82 -20.79 4.60
N PHE A 80 -15.67 -19.77 4.61
CA PHE A 80 -16.88 -19.75 5.45
C PHE A 80 -17.97 -20.71 4.91
N PRO A 81 -18.48 -20.56 3.66
CA PRO A 81 -19.47 -21.47 3.09
C PRO A 81 -18.83 -22.67 2.35
N LEU A 82 -17.71 -23.21 2.85
CA LEU A 82 -16.89 -24.18 2.10
C LEU A 82 -17.69 -25.39 1.57
N GLU A 83 -18.60 -25.95 2.37
CA GLU A 83 -19.45 -27.07 1.95
C GLU A 83 -20.35 -26.70 0.76
N ILE A 84 -20.92 -25.50 0.79
CA ILE A 84 -21.79 -24.99 -0.26
C ILE A 84 -20.96 -24.78 -1.52
N GLU A 85 -19.81 -24.10 -1.42
CA GLU A 85 -18.90 -23.85 -2.55
C GLU A 85 -18.47 -25.15 -3.23
N VAL A 86 -18.09 -26.17 -2.46
CA VAL A 86 -17.73 -27.49 -3.00
C VAL A 86 -18.92 -28.15 -3.71
N ARG A 87 -20.15 -27.98 -3.19
CA ARG A 87 -21.37 -28.48 -3.84
C ARG A 87 -21.61 -27.80 -5.20
N TRP A 88 -21.37 -26.48 -5.29
CA TRP A 88 -21.44 -25.76 -6.56
C TRP A 88 -20.35 -26.21 -7.53
N LEU A 89 -19.13 -26.43 -7.02
CA LEU A 89 -18.01 -26.93 -7.81
C LEU A 89 -18.31 -28.30 -8.41
N LEU A 90 -18.89 -29.23 -7.66
CA LEU A 90 -19.31 -30.54 -8.18
C LEU A 90 -20.28 -30.40 -9.36
N ARG A 91 -21.31 -29.56 -9.22
CA ARG A 91 -22.26 -29.30 -10.31
C ARG A 91 -21.60 -28.65 -11.54
N ALA A 92 -20.59 -27.83 -11.32
CA ALA A 92 -19.86 -27.17 -12.40
C ALA A 92 -18.93 -28.12 -13.16
N VAL A 93 -18.37 -29.13 -12.49
CA VAL A 93 -17.46 -30.12 -13.08
C VAL A 93 -18.19 -31.32 -13.68
N ASP A 94 -19.44 -31.57 -13.29
CA ASP A 94 -20.30 -32.65 -13.82
C ASP A 94 -20.28 -32.78 -15.37
N PRO A 95 -20.34 -31.70 -16.17
CA PRO A 95 -20.30 -31.80 -17.64
C PRO A 95 -18.99 -32.35 -18.22
N ILE A 96 -17.90 -32.30 -17.44
CA ILE A 96 -16.56 -32.76 -17.85
C ILE A 96 -16.08 -33.95 -17.01
N ALA A 97 -16.97 -34.57 -16.23
CA ALA A 97 -16.59 -35.58 -15.25
C ALA A 97 -15.82 -36.76 -15.86
N ASP A 98 -16.24 -37.24 -17.04
CA ASP A 98 -15.59 -38.33 -17.76
C ASP A 98 -14.16 -38.01 -18.22
N GLN A 99 -13.83 -36.72 -18.38
CA GLN A 99 -12.52 -36.26 -18.84
C GLN A 99 -11.52 -36.12 -17.68
N VAL A 100 -12.03 -35.89 -16.46
CA VAL A 100 -11.21 -35.66 -15.25
C VAL A 100 -11.72 -36.50 -14.06
N PRO A 101 -11.85 -37.83 -14.20
CA PRO A 101 -12.51 -38.67 -13.20
C PRO A 101 -11.82 -38.62 -11.83
N ALA A 102 -10.49 -38.60 -11.80
CA ALA A 102 -9.73 -38.50 -10.55
C ALA A 102 -9.97 -37.19 -9.79
N LEU A 103 -10.20 -36.08 -10.49
CA LEU A 103 -10.51 -34.80 -9.87
C LEU A 103 -11.93 -34.82 -9.28
N VAL A 104 -12.91 -35.34 -10.04
CA VAL A 104 -14.30 -35.44 -9.57
C VAL A 104 -14.39 -36.33 -8.34
N THR A 105 -13.83 -37.54 -8.39
CA THR A 105 -13.83 -38.46 -7.23
C THR A 105 -13.20 -37.82 -5.99
N TRP A 106 -12.14 -37.04 -6.17
CA TRP A 106 -11.53 -36.32 -5.05
C TRP A 106 -12.44 -35.22 -4.48
N ILE A 107 -13.05 -34.39 -5.35
CA ILE A 107 -13.96 -33.33 -4.90
C ILE A 107 -15.20 -33.94 -4.23
N GLU A 108 -15.72 -35.06 -4.72
CA GLU A 108 -16.81 -35.82 -4.09
C GLU A 108 -16.43 -36.31 -2.70
N GLN A 109 -15.23 -36.90 -2.55
CA GLN A 109 -14.72 -37.33 -1.26
C GLN A 109 -14.59 -36.16 -0.28
N VAL A 110 -14.10 -35.00 -0.75
CA VAL A 110 -14.04 -33.77 0.06
C VAL A 110 -15.44 -33.32 0.46
N HIS A 111 -16.41 -33.32 -0.47
CA HIS A 111 -17.78 -32.93 -0.18
C HIS A 111 -18.43 -33.82 0.88
N VAL A 112 -18.34 -35.14 0.72
CA VAL A 112 -18.86 -36.11 1.69
C VAL A 112 -18.20 -35.90 3.05
N GLY A 113 -16.87 -35.73 3.08
CA GLY A 113 -16.15 -35.46 4.32
C GLY A 113 -16.61 -34.18 5.04
N LEU A 114 -16.89 -33.10 4.29
CA LEU A 114 -17.38 -31.84 4.84
C LEU A 114 -18.81 -31.96 5.39
N VAL A 115 -19.69 -32.68 4.70
CA VAL A 115 -21.08 -32.90 5.13
C VAL A 115 -21.10 -33.79 6.38
N GLU A 116 -20.49 -34.98 6.33
CA GLU A 116 -20.52 -35.91 7.46
C GLU A 116 -19.84 -35.34 8.71
N THR A 117 -18.72 -34.63 8.55
CA THR A 117 -18.04 -33.98 9.67
C THR A 117 -18.87 -32.81 10.21
N GLY A 118 -19.50 -32.04 9.33
CA GLY A 118 -20.38 -30.94 9.73
C GLY A 118 -21.59 -31.40 10.54
N ASP A 119 -22.17 -32.53 10.15
CA ASP A 119 -23.35 -33.10 10.82
C ASP A 119 -22.98 -33.76 12.15
N ARG A 120 -21.87 -34.53 12.19
CA ARG A 120 -21.45 -35.26 13.40
C ARG A 120 -20.64 -34.41 14.38
N TYR A 121 -19.83 -33.47 13.88
CA TYR A 121 -18.88 -32.68 14.66
C TYR A 121 -18.89 -31.20 14.20
N PRO A 122 -20.02 -30.48 14.37
CA PRO A 122 -20.19 -29.12 13.85
C PRO A 122 -19.14 -28.12 14.35
N PHE A 123 -18.62 -28.31 15.57
CA PHE A 123 -17.56 -27.47 16.14
C PHE A 123 -16.26 -27.47 15.31
N MET A 124 -16.02 -28.50 14.48
CA MET A 124 -14.83 -28.57 13.62
C MET A 124 -14.82 -27.46 12.56
N ARG A 125 -15.99 -26.93 12.16
CA ARG A 125 -16.10 -25.77 11.26
C ARG A 125 -15.51 -24.49 11.85
N TYR A 126 -15.36 -24.43 13.18
CA TYR A 126 -14.67 -23.31 13.80
C TYR A 126 -13.19 -23.24 13.37
N GLY A 127 -12.56 -24.36 13.05
CA GLY A 127 -11.21 -24.38 12.49
C GLY A 127 -11.11 -23.69 11.12
N THR A 128 -12.13 -23.86 10.26
CA THR A 128 -12.20 -23.15 8.97
C THR A 128 -12.51 -21.67 9.16
N ASP A 129 -13.28 -21.29 10.18
CA ASP A 129 -13.54 -19.88 10.51
C ASP A 129 -12.25 -19.15 10.93
N TRP A 130 -11.39 -19.80 11.73
CA TRP A 130 -10.08 -19.24 12.08
C TRP A 130 -9.16 -19.10 10.87
N LEU A 131 -9.18 -20.07 9.95
CA LEU A 131 -8.42 -20.00 8.71
C LEU A 131 -8.90 -18.83 7.84
N ALA A 132 -10.23 -18.67 7.69
CA ALA A 132 -10.85 -17.55 7.00
C ALA A 132 -10.40 -16.21 7.61
N PHE A 133 -10.50 -16.11 8.93
CA PHE A 133 -10.12 -14.91 9.67
C PHE A 133 -8.64 -14.55 9.48
N ALA A 134 -7.73 -15.52 9.49
CA ALA A 134 -6.31 -15.29 9.25
C ALA A 134 -6.06 -14.63 7.87
N HIS A 135 -6.75 -15.09 6.82
CA HIS A 135 -6.65 -14.49 5.49
C HIS A 135 -7.16 -13.04 5.46
N LEU A 136 -8.27 -12.76 6.15
CA LEU A 136 -8.81 -11.41 6.26
C LEU A 136 -7.86 -10.48 7.04
N VAL A 137 -7.26 -10.96 8.12
CA VAL A 137 -6.25 -10.21 8.89
C VAL A 137 -5.03 -9.91 8.03
N LEU A 138 -4.56 -10.88 7.23
CA LEU A 138 -3.47 -10.65 6.28
C LEU A 138 -3.85 -9.60 5.23
N ALA A 139 -5.05 -9.69 4.66
CA ALA A 139 -5.55 -8.69 3.72
C ALA A 139 -5.58 -7.27 4.34
N VAL A 140 -5.99 -7.15 5.60
CA VAL A 140 -5.94 -5.88 6.35
C VAL A 140 -4.51 -5.41 6.61
N ALA A 141 -3.57 -6.31 6.90
CA ALA A 141 -2.16 -5.93 7.10
C ALA A 141 -1.56 -5.27 5.84
N PHE A 142 -2.00 -5.69 4.65
CA PHE A 142 -1.61 -5.06 3.38
C PHE A 142 -2.16 -3.63 3.17
N TRP A 143 -3.09 -3.17 4.02
CA TRP A 143 -3.53 -1.77 4.01
C TRP A 143 -2.39 -0.79 4.29
N GLY A 144 -1.41 -1.17 5.13
CA GLY A 144 -0.21 -0.38 5.39
C GLY A 144 0.58 -0.08 4.11
N PRO A 145 1.04 -1.11 3.37
CA PRO A 145 1.66 -0.96 2.06
C PRO A 145 0.81 -0.22 1.02
N LEU A 146 -0.51 -0.38 1.01
CA LEU A 146 -1.38 0.35 0.09
C LEU A 146 -1.34 1.86 0.35
N ARG A 147 -1.29 2.27 1.63
CA ARG A 147 -1.20 3.67 2.04
C ARG A 147 0.21 4.23 1.79
N ASP A 148 1.22 3.59 2.36
CA ASP A 148 2.63 3.98 2.26
C ASP A 148 3.52 2.74 2.05
N PRO A 149 3.83 2.41 0.79
CA PRO A 149 4.54 1.18 0.46
C PRO A 149 6.03 1.22 0.82
N VAL A 150 6.64 2.41 0.92
CA VAL A 150 8.05 2.56 1.30
C VAL A 150 8.23 2.28 2.79
N ARG A 151 7.41 2.92 3.63
CA ARG A 151 7.50 2.71 5.08
C ARG A 151 7.12 1.29 5.50
N ASN A 152 6.27 0.61 4.73
CA ASN A 152 5.73 -0.71 5.07
C ASN A 152 6.27 -1.84 4.16
N VAL A 153 7.46 -1.67 3.57
CA VAL A 153 8.07 -2.67 2.67
C VAL A 153 8.20 -4.06 3.31
N TRP A 154 8.36 -4.13 4.63
CA TRP A 154 8.43 -5.38 5.39
C TRP A 154 7.20 -6.27 5.19
N VAL A 155 6.00 -5.70 5.09
CA VAL A 155 4.76 -6.50 4.88
C VAL A 155 4.79 -7.19 3.52
N VAL A 156 5.34 -6.53 2.50
CA VAL A 156 5.53 -7.13 1.16
C VAL A 156 6.55 -8.26 1.22
N GLN A 157 7.64 -8.09 1.96
CA GLN A 157 8.65 -9.14 2.18
C GLN A 157 8.07 -10.33 2.94
N LEU A 158 7.29 -10.08 4.00
CA LEU A 158 6.57 -11.12 4.73
C LEU A 158 5.62 -11.89 3.82
N GLY A 159 4.92 -11.22 2.91
CA GLY A 159 4.11 -11.88 1.88
C GLY A 159 4.93 -12.81 0.98
N MET A 160 6.12 -12.39 0.54
CA MET A 160 7.01 -13.23 -0.27
C MET A 160 7.55 -14.42 0.53
N ILE A 161 7.90 -14.22 1.81
CA ILE A 161 8.31 -15.30 2.72
C ILE A 161 7.18 -16.30 2.90
N ALA A 162 5.94 -15.82 3.09
CA ALA A 162 4.76 -16.68 3.20
C ALA A 162 4.55 -17.52 1.93
N CYS A 163 4.72 -16.92 0.74
CA CYS A 163 4.65 -17.66 -0.52
C CYS A 163 5.70 -18.78 -0.59
N VAL A 164 6.93 -18.52 -0.17
CA VAL A 164 7.97 -19.56 -0.09
C VAL A 164 7.61 -20.62 0.95
N GLY A 165 7.02 -20.24 2.07
CA GLY A 165 6.57 -21.13 3.14
C GLY A 165 5.43 -22.07 2.73
N ILE A 166 4.59 -21.70 1.75
CA ILE A 166 3.56 -22.59 1.19
C ILE A 166 4.19 -23.82 0.54
N VAL A 167 5.38 -23.71 -0.07
CA VAL A 167 6.03 -24.82 -0.78
C VAL A 167 6.33 -26.01 0.13
N PRO A 168 7.10 -25.88 1.23
CA PRO A 168 7.33 -27.00 2.14
C PRO A 168 6.04 -27.44 2.84
N LEU A 169 5.12 -26.52 3.16
CA LEU A 169 3.84 -26.87 3.76
C LEU A 169 3.05 -27.84 2.87
N ALA A 170 2.86 -27.50 1.60
CA ALA A 170 2.10 -28.32 0.65
C ALA A 170 2.80 -29.65 0.36
N LEU A 171 4.11 -29.63 0.15
CA LEU A 171 4.89 -30.84 -0.19
C LEU A 171 5.07 -31.81 0.98
N ILE A 172 5.01 -31.35 2.22
CA ILE A 172 5.14 -32.21 3.41
C ILE A 172 3.76 -32.59 3.95
N CYS A 173 2.89 -31.61 4.22
CA CYS A 173 1.59 -31.87 4.83
C CYS A 173 0.60 -32.50 3.86
N GLY A 174 0.72 -32.25 2.54
CA GLY A 174 -0.13 -32.88 1.53
C GLY A 174 -0.06 -34.40 1.58
N PRO A 175 1.14 -35.02 1.40
CA PRO A 175 1.30 -36.46 1.52
C PRO A 175 0.93 -37.03 2.89
N LEU A 176 1.28 -36.31 3.98
CA LEU A 176 0.93 -36.74 5.35
C LEU A 176 -0.60 -36.81 5.59
N ARG A 177 -1.37 -35.98 4.88
CA ARG A 177 -2.83 -35.93 4.94
C ARG A 177 -3.50 -36.68 3.78
N GLN A 178 -2.73 -37.43 3.00
CA GLN A 178 -3.21 -38.22 1.85
C GLN A 178 -3.90 -37.35 0.77
N ILE A 179 -3.42 -36.12 0.59
CA ILE A 179 -3.89 -35.21 -0.46
C ILE A 179 -3.31 -35.66 -1.82
N PRO A 180 -4.12 -35.75 -2.89
CA PRO A 180 -3.64 -36.11 -4.22
C PRO A 180 -2.65 -35.09 -4.77
N TRP A 181 -1.68 -35.57 -5.54
CA TRP A 181 -0.61 -34.73 -6.10
C TRP A 181 -1.14 -33.56 -6.95
N PHE A 182 -2.17 -33.78 -7.76
CA PHE A 182 -2.76 -32.71 -8.57
C PHE A 182 -3.39 -31.61 -7.71
N TRP A 183 -3.89 -31.94 -6.52
CA TRP A 183 -4.45 -30.95 -5.60
C TRP A 183 -3.33 -30.18 -4.88
N THR A 184 -2.24 -30.84 -4.53
CA THR A 184 -1.01 -30.16 -4.05
C THR A 184 -0.50 -29.15 -5.08
N MET A 185 -0.61 -29.44 -6.38
CA MET A 185 -0.29 -28.47 -7.44
C MET A 185 -1.22 -27.24 -7.42
N VAL A 186 -2.50 -27.42 -7.12
CA VAL A 186 -3.44 -26.31 -6.90
C VAL A 186 -2.99 -25.48 -5.70
N ASP A 187 -2.60 -26.09 -4.59
CA ASP A 187 -2.10 -25.37 -3.40
C ASP A 187 -0.84 -24.55 -3.72
N LEU A 188 0.11 -25.13 -4.47
CA LEU A 188 1.33 -24.44 -4.90
C LEU A 188 1.04 -23.30 -5.88
N SER A 189 -0.04 -23.38 -6.65
CA SER A 189 -0.40 -22.33 -7.62
C SER A 189 -0.71 -20.99 -6.93
N PHE A 190 -1.19 -20.99 -5.68
CA PHE A 190 -1.39 -19.75 -4.92
C PHE A 190 -0.08 -19.02 -4.64
N ALA A 191 0.98 -19.76 -4.27
CA ALA A 191 2.30 -19.17 -4.08
C ALA A 191 2.85 -18.61 -5.39
N VAL A 192 2.72 -19.36 -6.49
CA VAL A 192 3.16 -18.93 -7.82
C VAL A 192 2.34 -17.73 -8.33
N GLY A 193 1.06 -17.64 -7.99
CA GLY A 193 0.19 -16.52 -8.35
C GLY A 193 0.47 -15.25 -7.55
N ALA A 194 0.74 -15.37 -6.25
CA ALA A 194 0.94 -14.23 -5.36
C ALA A 194 2.38 -13.69 -5.35
N PHE A 195 3.39 -14.54 -5.58
CA PHE A 195 4.80 -14.14 -5.52
C PHE A 195 5.18 -13.09 -6.58
N PRO A 196 4.83 -13.22 -7.88
CA PRO A 196 5.21 -12.24 -8.89
C PRO A 196 4.66 -10.83 -8.62
N PRO A 197 3.36 -10.63 -8.30
CA PRO A 197 2.84 -9.33 -7.89
C PRO A 197 3.63 -8.70 -6.73
N LEU A 198 3.94 -9.48 -5.69
CA LEU A 198 4.70 -9.01 -4.53
C LEU A 198 6.14 -8.64 -4.90
N TRP A 199 6.78 -9.45 -5.72
CA TRP A 199 8.14 -9.20 -6.21
C TRP A 199 8.21 -7.93 -7.07
N PHE A 200 7.25 -7.73 -7.97
CA PHE A 200 7.18 -6.51 -8.77
C PHE A 200 6.92 -5.27 -7.90
N ALA A 201 5.97 -5.35 -6.96
CA ALA A 201 5.71 -4.30 -5.99
C ALA A 201 6.99 -3.95 -5.20
N TYR A 202 7.70 -4.96 -4.68
CA TYR A 202 8.97 -4.79 -3.98
C TYR A 202 10.02 -4.08 -4.84
N ARG A 203 10.20 -4.49 -6.10
CA ARG A 203 11.17 -3.86 -7.01
C ARG A 203 10.85 -2.39 -7.27
N HIS A 204 9.57 -2.05 -7.40
CA HIS A 204 9.14 -0.67 -7.56
C HIS A 204 9.37 0.16 -6.28
N ILE A 205 9.10 -0.41 -5.11
CA ILE A 205 9.37 0.23 -3.81
C ILE A 205 10.85 0.57 -3.66
N ARG A 206 11.74 -0.41 -3.90
CA ARG A 206 13.20 -0.20 -3.81
C ARG A 206 13.70 0.86 -4.78
N ALA A 207 13.10 0.95 -5.97
CA ALA A 207 13.43 1.99 -6.93
C ALA A 207 13.00 3.40 -6.48
N ILE A 208 11.83 3.51 -5.83
CA ILE A 208 11.35 4.77 -5.24
C ILE A 208 12.28 5.22 -4.11
N GLU A 209 12.63 4.31 -3.19
CA GLU A 209 13.56 4.59 -2.10
C GLU A 209 14.91 5.11 -2.60
N ALA A 210 15.48 4.45 -3.61
CA ALA A 210 16.74 4.88 -4.21
C ALA A 210 16.64 6.27 -4.86
N GLN A 211 15.51 6.60 -5.48
CA GLN A 211 15.29 7.92 -6.07
C GLN A 211 15.10 9.00 -4.99
N GLN A 212 14.36 8.70 -3.91
CA GLN A 212 14.19 9.61 -2.78
C GLN A 212 15.53 9.89 -2.06
N ALA A 213 16.35 8.86 -1.83
CA ALA A 213 17.67 9.02 -1.24
C ALA A 213 18.59 9.91 -2.09
N ARG A 214 18.55 9.79 -3.43
CA ARG A 214 19.30 10.68 -4.33
C ARG A 214 18.83 12.13 -4.26
N LEU A 215 17.52 12.34 -4.16
CA LEU A 215 16.94 13.69 -4.04
C LEU A 215 17.22 14.34 -2.67
N ALA A 216 17.45 13.53 -1.64
CA ALA A 216 17.86 13.97 -0.31
C ALA A 216 19.38 14.18 -0.16
N GLY A 217 20.16 14.04 -1.24
CA GLY A 217 21.61 14.27 -1.27
C GLY A 217 22.03 15.67 -0.81
N PRO A 218 23.32 15.86 -0.46
CA PRO A 218 23.76 16.85 0.53
C PRO A 218 23.47 18.30 0.11
N THR A 219 22.39 18.87 0.66
CA THR A 219 22.12 20.32 0.62
C THR A 219 22.85 21.06 1.76
N HIS A 220 23.61 20.35 2.61
CA HIS A 220 24.23 20.92 3.81
C HIS A 220 25.72 21.32 3.70
N SER A 221 26.36 21.23 2.53
CA SER A 221 27.81 21.50 2.42
C SER A 221 28.20 22.84 1.78
N LEU A 222 27.28 23.78 1.56
CA LEU A 222 27.60 25.07 0.91
C LEU A 222 27.64 26.29 1.84
N THR A 223 27.50 26.13 3.16
CA THR A 223 27.50 27.26 4.11
C THR A 223 28.76 27.40 4.98
N SER A 224 29.81 26.57 4.81
CA SER A 224 31.01 26.63 5.67
C SER A 224 32.29 27.18 5.01
N GLU A 225 32.26 27.63 3.75
CA GLU A 225 33.49 28.03 3.02
C GLU A 225 33.62 29.54 2.71
N THR A 226 32.78 30.40 3.29
CA THR A 226 32.85 31.87 3.09
C THR A 226 33.01 32.68 4.37
N SER A 227 33.78 32.18 5.35
CA SER A 227 34.17 32.98 6.53
C SER A 227 35.64 32.81 6.93
N GLY A 228 36.53 32.59 5.96
CA GLY A 228 37.97 32.42 6.19
C GLY A 228 38.85 33.16 5.19
N SER A 229 38.45 34.34 4.71
CA SER A 229 39.32 35.18 3.89
C SER A 229 38.96 36.67 4.03
N ALA A 230 39.38 37.25 5.15
CA ALA A 230 39.60 38.68 5.30
C ALA A 230 40.67 38.85 6.38
N ARG A 231 41.96 38.79 5.99
CA ARG A 231 42.88 39.94 5.82
C ARG A 231 43.46 40.43 7.16
N PRO A 232 44.53 41.24 7.16
CA PRO A 232 45.65 41.38 6.20
C PRO A 232 47.02 41.05 6.84
#